data_AF-A0A822YW30-F1
#
_entry.id   AF-A0A822YW30-F1
#
_cell.length_a   1.000
_cell.length_b   1.000
_cell.length_c   1.000
_cell.angle_alpha   90.00
_cell.angle_beta   90.00
_cell.angle_gamma   90.00
#
_symmetry.space_group_name_H-M   'P 1'
#
loop_
_entity.id
_entity.type
_entity.pdbx_description
1 polymer ?
#
loop_
_entity_poly.entity_id
_entity_poly.type
_entity_poly.pdbx_seq_one_letter_code
_entity_poly.pdbx_strand_id
1 'polypeptide(L)'
;MASSSTSAVSERRGIPAAAFVEDVQTYLTQSGLDVNSSLAFLQERLQQYKLVEMKLLAQQRDLQAKIPDIEKCLDIVATLQAKKGTGEVRFS
;
A
#
# COMPACT_ATOMS: atom_id res chain seq x y z
N MET A 1 -24.26 28.90 -6.11
CA MET A 1 -23.26 29.08 -5.04
C MET A 1 -22.82 27.70 -4.57
N ALA A 2 -21.51 27.57 -4.30
CA ALA A 2 -20.77 26.43 -3.72
C ALA A 2 -20.70 25.13 -4.55
N SER A 3 -19.64 25.05 -5.35
CA SER A 3 -19.05 23.82 -5.87
C SER A 3 -18.58 22.91 -4.73
N SER A 4 -18.92 21.61 -4.79
CA SER A 4 -18.20 20.56 -4.06
C SER A 4 -17.91 19.42 -5.02
N SER A 5 -16.93 19.65 -5.89
CA SER A 5 -16.22 18.59 -6.60
C SER A 5 -15.31 17.85 -5.61
N THR A 6 -15.85 16.92 -4.82
CA THR A 6 -15.04 15.85 -4.23
C THR A 6 -14.75 14.88 -5.35
N SER A 7 -13.62 15.12 -6.03
CA SER A 7 -13.01 14.20 -6.96
C SER A 7 -12.95 12.82 -6.31
N ALA A 8 -13.73 11.88 -6.83
CA ALA A 8 -13.60 10.48 -6.54
C ALA A 8 -12.15 10.10 -6.80
N VAL A 9 -11.34 10.03 -5.74
CA VAL A 9 -9.97 9.52 -5.81
C VAL A 9 -10.13 8.03 -6.09
N SER A 10 -10.15 7.72 -7.39
CA SER A 10 -10.39 6.41 -7.94
C SER A 10 -9.48 5.39 -7.27
N GLU A 11 -10.10 4.31 -6.81
CA GLU A 11 -9.54 3.12 -6.18
C GLU A 11 -8.06 2.88 -6.54
N ARG A 12 -7.14 3.44 -5.75
CA ARG A 12 -5.74 3.06 -5.88
C ARG A 12 -5.55 1.75 -5.13
N ARG A 13 -5.19 0.70 -5.88
CA ARG A 13 -4.90 -0.66 -5.38
C ARG A 13 -6.11 -1.45 -4.86
N GLY A 14 -7.33 -1.13 -5.34
CA GLY A 14 -8.55 -1.81 -4.91
C GLY A 14 -9.00 -1.42 -3.50
N ILE A 15 -8.49 -0.31 -2.97
CA ILE A 15 -8.91 0.27 -1.70
C ILE A 15 -9.90 1.40 -2.01
N PRO A 16 -11.18 1.27 -1.64
CA PRO A 16 -12.14 2.36 -1.78
C PRO A 16 -11.71 3.55 -0.93
N ALA A 17 -11.82 4.78 -1.44
CA ALA A 17 -11.57 5.97 -0.65
C ALA A 17 -12.51 6.00 0.57
N ALA A 18 -11.94 6.24 1.76
CA ALA A 18 -12.75 6.42 2.96
C ALA A 18 -13.45 7.77 2.90
N ALA A 19 -14.77 7.77 2.79
CA ALA A 19 -15.58 8.97 2.89
C ALA A 19 -15.67 9.43 4.36
N PHE A 20 -15.41 10.71 4.61
CA PHE A 20 -15.59 11.29 5.93
C PHE A 20 -17.08 11.57 6.18
N VAL A 21 -17.58 11.19 7.36
CA VAL A 21 -18.96 11.46 7.78
C VAL A 21 -18.93 12.63 8.76
N GLU A 22 -19.37 13.81 8.30
CA GLU A 22 -19.40 15.04 9.11
C GLU A 22 -20.60 15.05 10.07
N ASP A 23 -21.77 14.62 9.59
CA ASP A 23 -22.99 14.48 10.39
C ASP A 23 -23.61 13.09 10.19
N VAL A 24 -23.68 12.32 11.28
CA VAL A 24 -24.22 10.96 11.31
C VAL A 24 -25.71 10.95 10.98
N GLN A 25 -26.48 11.94 11.43
CA GLN A 25 -27.92 12.01 11.18
C GLN A 25 -28.20 12.25 9.69
N THR A 26 -27.49 13.22 9.11
CA THR A 26 -27.55 13.48 7.67
C THR A 26 -27.10 12.27 6.86
N TYR A 27 -26.02 11.58 7.27
CA TYR A 27 -25.55 10.38 6.61
C TYR A 27 -26.57 9.24 6.62
N LEU A 28 -27.17 8.93 7.77
CA LEU A 28 -28.20 7.90 7.89
C LEU A 28 -29.45 8.24 7.06
N THR A 29 -29.86 9.51 7.06
CA THR A 29 -31.02 9.97 6.29
C THR A 29 -30.77 9.89 4.78
N GLN A 30 -29.55 10.20 4.32
CA GLN A 30 -29.16 10.11 2.91
C GLN A 30 -28.93 8.66 2.44
N SER A 31 -28.41 7.80 3.31
CA SER A 31 -28.15 6.40 2.96
C SER A 31 -29.43 5.55 2.95
N GLY A 32 -30.50 6.01 3.61
CA GLY A 32 -31.80 5.32 3.63
C GLY A 32 -31.77 3.97 4.34
N LEU A 33 -30.67 3.68 5.05
CA LEU A 33 -30.44 2.46 5.81
C LEU A 33 -30.83 2.68 7.27
N ASP A 34 -31.28 1.62 7.93
CA ASP A 34 -31.41 1.65 9.40
C ASP A 34 -30.02 1.72 10.06
N VAL A 35 -30.00 2.10 11.34
CA VAL A 35 -28.77 2.33 12.11
C VAL A 35 -27.89 1.07 12.15
N ASN A 36 -28.48 -0.10 12.32
CA ASN A 36 -27.72 -1.35 12.43
C ASN A 36 -27.11 -1.74 11.08
N SER A 37 -27.87 -1.62 10.00
CA SER A 37 -27.36 -1.88 8.64
C SER A 37 -26.23 -0.92 8.26
N SER A 38 -26.36 0.36 8.61
CA SER A 38 -25.32 1.37 8.37
C SER A 38 -24.04 1.07 9.15
N LEU A 39 -24.18 0.64 10.41
CA LEU A 39 -23.07 0.24 11.25
C LEU A 39 -22.38 -1.01 10.71
N ALA A 40 -23.14 -2.02 10.29
CA ALA A 40 -22.61 -3.24 9.70
C ALA A 40 -21.81 -2.95 8.42
N PHE A 41 -22.31 -2.07 7.56
CA PHE A 41 -21.62 -1.63 6.35
C PHE A 41 -20.29 -0.93 6.64
N LEU A 42 -20.27 -0.04 7.65
CA LEU A 42 -19.03 0.62 8.06
C LEU A 42 -18.02 -0.36 8.68
N GLN A 43 -18.49 -1.34 9.44
CA GLN A 43 -17.65 -2.41 10.00
C GLN A 43 -17.03 -3.26 8.90
N GLU A 44 -17.79 -3.65 7.88
CA GLU A 44 -17.28 -4.40 6.73
C GLU A 44 -16.18 -3.62 6.02
N ARG A 45 -16.43 -2.34 5.74
CA ARG A 45 -15.44 -1.45 5.09
C ARG A 45 -14.18 -1.29 5.94
N LEU A 46 -14.33 -1.15 7.25
CA LEU A 46 -13.19 -1.10 8.19
C LEU A 46 -12.37 -2.40 8.15
N GLN A 47 -13.04 -3.54 8.06
CA GLN A 47 -12.36 -4.84 7.96
C GLN A 47 -11.60 -5.00 6.64
N GLN A 48 -12.16 -4.53 5.53
CA GLN A 48 -11.45 -4.46 4.25
C GLN A 48 -10.17 -3.62 4.35
N TYR A 49 -10.23 -2.44 4.99
CA TYR A 49 -9.05 -1.60 5.18
C TYR A 49 -7.97 -2.28 6.01
N LYS A 50 -8.33 -2.93 7.12
CA LYS A 50 -7.38 -3.68 7.94
C LYS A 50 -6.68 -4.81 7.17
N LEU A 51 -7.42 -5.53 6.32
CA LEU A 51 -6.84 -6.59 5.50
C LEU A 51 -5.83 -6.03 4.50
N VAL A 52 -6.14 -4.90 3.85
CA VAL A 52 -5.22 -4.30 2.89
C VAL A 52 -4.00 -3.69 3.59
N GLU A 53 -4.19 -3.05 4.75
CA GLU A 53 -3.08 -2.57 5.59
C GLU A 53 -2.13 -3.71 5.96
N MET A 54 -2.66 -4.83 6.43
CA MET A 54 -1.85 -5.99 6.80
C MET A 54 -1.06 -6.54 5.61
N LYS A 55 -1.70 -6.65 4.42
CA LYS A 55 -1.02 -7.05 3.18
C LYS A 55 0.10 -6.07 2.80
N LEU A 56 -0.15 -4.77 2.91
CA LEU A 56 0.83 -3.74 2.57
C LEU A 56 2.03 -3.77 3.51
N LEU A 57 1.80 -3.93 4.82
CA LEU A 57 2.87 -4.07 5.80
C LEU A 57 3.68 -5.35 5.60
N ALA A 58 3.04 -6.46 5.23
CA ALA A 58 3.75 -7.69 4.87
C ALA A 58 4.64 -7.47 3.64
N GLN A 59 4.09 -6.91 2.55
CA GLN A 59 4.88 -6.58 1.36
C GLN A 59 6.03 -5.62 1.66
N GLN A 60 5.82 -4.62 2.52
CA GLN A 60 6.88 -3.72 2.94
C GLN A 60 8.02 -4.48 3.63
N ARG A 61 7.70 -5.38 4.56
CA ARG A 61 8.71 -6.21 5.25
C ARG A 61 9.46 -7.12 4.29
N ASP A 62 8.74 -7.77 3.38
CA ASP A 62 9.37 -8.64 2.37
C ASP A 62 10.32 -7.86 1.46
N LEU A 63 9.93 -6.66 1.04
CA LEU A 63 10.79 -5.77 0.26
C LEU A 63 12.00 -5.32 1.07
N GLN A 64 11.81 -4.90 2.32
CA GLN A 64 12.91 -4.51 3.21
C GLN A 64 13.91 -5.64 3.45
N ALA A 65 13.43 -6.88 3.59
CA ALA A 65 14.30 -8.05 3.72
C ALA A 65 15.13 -8.34 2.47
N LYS A 66 14.61 -8.00 1.27
CA LYS A 66 15.32 -8.20 -0.01
C LYS A 66 16.37 -7.13 -0.31
N ILE A 67 16.25 -5.94 0.27
CA ILE A 67 17.21 -4.84 0.07
C ILE A 67 18.67 -5.28 0.37
N PRO A 68 19.01 -5.84 1.54
CA PRO A 68 20.39 -6.20 1.86
C PRO A 68 20.94 -7.30 0.94
N ASP A 69 20.10 -8.25 0.52
CA ASP A 69 20.52 -9.29 -0.42
C ASP A 69 20.86 -8.71 -1.80
N ILE A 70 20.07 -7.74 -2.27
CA ILE A 70 20.34 -7.03 -3.53
C ILE A 70 21.62 -6.20 -3.42
N GLU A 71 21.82 -5.48 -2.31
CA GLU A 71 23.03 -4.71 -2.05
C GLU A 71 24.28 -5.61 -2.04
N LYS A 72 24.20 -6.76 -1.38
CA LYS A 72 25.31 -7.74 -1.35
C LYS A 72 25.60 -8.32 -2.74
N CYS A 73 24.57 -8.64 -3.51
CA CYS A 73 24.73 -9.07 -4.91
C CYS A 73 25.44 -7.99 -5.75
N LEU A 74 25.09 -6.71 -5.57
CA LEU A 74 25.76 -5.61 -6.25
C LEU A 74 27.22 -5.46 -5.83
N ASP A 75 27.53 -5.60 -4.54
CA ASP A 75 28.91 -5.55 -4.05
C ASP A 75 29.78 -6.69 -4.62
N ILE A 76 29.22 -7.91 -4.71
CA ILE A 76 29.89 -9.04 -5.38
C ILE A 76 30.16 -8.73 -6.85
N VAL A 77 29.18 -8.16 -7.56
CA VAL A 77 29.38 -7.79 -8.98
C VAL A 77 30.45 -6.70 -9.11
N ALA A 78 30.46 -5.70 -8.24
CA ALA A 78 31.46 -4.63 -8.23
C ALA A 78 32.87 -5.16 -7.97
N THR A 79 33.03 -6.07 -6.98
CA THR A 79 34.33 -6.70 -6.69
C THR A 79 34.81 -7.59 -7.85
N LEU A 80 33.92 -8.34 -8.50
CA LEU A 80 34.25 -9.13 -9.70
C LEU A 80 34.66 -8.24 -10.88
N GLN A 81 33.98 -7.10 -11.09
CA GLN A 81 34.34 -6.14 -12.14
C GLN A 81 35.69 -5.47 -11.85
N ALA A 82 35.96 -5.09 -10.60
CA ALA A 82 37.25 -4.55 -10.18
C ALA A 82 38.38 -5.56 -10.42
N LYS A 83 38.20 -6.83 -10.03
CA LYS A 83 39.17 -7.91 -10.29
C LYS A 83 39.40 -8.19 -11.78
N LYS A 84 38.37 -8.02 -12.61
CA LYS A 84 38.48 -8.14 -14.07
C LYS A 84 39.26 -6.96 -14.67
N GLY A 85 39.15 -5.76 -14.08
CA GLY A 85 39.93 -4.57 -14.46
C GLY A 85 41.39 -4.61 -13.99
N THR A 86 41.70 -5.31 -12.89
CA THR A 86 43.07 -5.43 -12.34
C THR A 86 43.89 -6.58 -12.92
N GLY A 87 43.40 -7.30 -13.94
CA GLY A 87 44.23 -8.23 -14.71
C GLY A 87 44.65 -9.51 -13.96
N GLU A 88 43.93 -9.94 -12.93
CA GLU A 88 44.09 -11.31 -12.38
C GLU A 88 43.27 -12.31 -13.19
N VAL A 89 43.68 -12.51 -14.44
CA VAL A 89 43.38 -13.74 -15.18
C VAL A 89 44.72 -14.45 -15.38
N ARG A 90 45.22 -15.06 -14.31
CA ARG A 90 46.24 -16.12 -14.42
C ARG A 90 45.55 -17.44 -14.12
N PHE A 91 44.88 -17.98 -15.14
CA PHE A 91 44.69 -19.42 -15.21
C PHE A 91 46.02 -19.98 -15.71
N SER A 92 46.77 -20.58 -14.78
CA SER A 92 47.88 -21.51 -15.06
C SER A 92 47.42 -22.92 -14.78
#